data_AF-A0A377CG12-F1
#
_entry.id   AF-A0A377CG12-F1
#
_cell.length_a   1.000
_cell.length_b   1.000
_cell.length_c   1.000
_cell.angle_alpha   90.00
_cell.angle_beta   90.00
_cell.angle_gamma   90.00
#
_symmetry.space_group_name_H-M   'P 1'
#
loop_
_entity.id
_entity.type
_entity.pdbx_description
1 polymer ?
#
loop_
_entity_poly.entity_id
_entity_poly.type
_entity_poly.pdbx_seq_one_letter_code
_entity_poly.pdbx_strand_id
1 'polypeptide(L)'
;MSIKLVDNADGSTMLDKRYVITNGNQLAIQNDLLESLSKALNQPWPQRMQETLQKILPHRGALLTNFYQAHDYLLHGDDKSLNRASELLGEIVQSSPEFTYARAEKTLVDIVRHSQHPLDEKQLAALNTEIDNIVTLPELNNLSIIYQIKAVSALVKGKTDESYQAINTGIDLEMSWLNYVLLGKVYEMKGMNREAADAYLTAFNLRPGANTLYWIENGIFQTSVPYVVPYLDKFLASE
;
A
#
# COMPACT_ATOMS: atom_id res chain seq x y z
N MET A 1 -14.02 -13.66 15.33
CA MET A 1 -12.76 -12.88 15.48
C MET A 1 -12.80 -12.12 16.81
N SER A 2 -11.71 -12.14 17.59
CA SER A 2 -11.58 -11.34 18.82
C SER A 2 -10.56 -10.23 18.60
N ILE A 3 -10.86 -9.03 19.08
CA ILE A 3 -9.95 -7.87 19.01
C ILE A 3 -9.86 -7.27 20.41
N LYS A 4 -8.63 -7.04 20.88
CA LYS A 4 -8.35 -6.44 22.18
C LYS A 4 -7.33 -5.32 22.07
N LEU A 5 -7.53 -4.26 22.86
CA LEU A 5 -6.53 -3.24 23.15
C LEU A 5 -6.19 -3.31 24.64
N VAL A 6 -4.91 -3.41 24.95
CA VAL A 6 -4.39 -3.55 26.31
C VAL A 6 -3.42 -2.40 26.56
N ASP A 7 -3.53 -1.76 27.72
CA ASP A 7 -2.52 -0.83 28.20
C ASP A 7 -1.37 -1.65 28.80
N ASN A 8 -0.19 -1.55 28.19
CA ASN A 8 0.99 -2.30 28.64
C ASN A 8 1.64 -1.72 29.90
N ALA A 9 1.27 -0.51 30.34
CA ALA A 9 1.79 0.10 31.55
C ALA A 9 1.20 -0.53 32.81
N ASP A 10 -0.10 -0.88 32.80
CA ASP A 10 -0.81 -1.44 33.96
C ASP A 10 -1.52 -2.77 33.68
N GLY A 11 -1.50 -3.26 32.43
CA GLY A 11 -2.12 -4.50 32.00
C GLY A 11 -3.64 -4.44 31.83
N SER A 12 -4.24 -3.25 31.92
CA SER A 12 -5.69 -3.08 31.82
C SER A 12 -6.20 -3.27 30.39
N THR A 13 -7.42 -3.80 30.26
CA THR A 13 -8.07 -3.96 28.95
C THR A 13 -8.86 -2.68 28.60
N MET A 14 -8.40 -1.95 27.59
CA MET A 14 -9.01 -0.69 27.13
C MET A 14 -10.18 -0.95 26.15
N LEU A 15 -10.12 -2.05 25.39
CA LEU A 15 -11.16 -2.48 24.44
C LEU A 15 -11.15 -4.00 24.34
N ASP A 16 -12.33 -4.63 24.36
CA ASP A 16 -12.49 -6.08 24.10
C ASP A 16 -13.76 -6.29 23.25
N LYS A 17 -13.57 -6.72 21.99
CA LYS A 17 -14.66 -6.93 21.03
C LYS A 17 -14.61 -8.36 20.49
N ARG A 18 -15.80 -8.92 20.23
CA ARG A 18 -15.99 -10.23 19.59
C ARG A 18 -16.89 -10.04 18.38
N TYR A 19 -16.33 -10.22 17.20
CA TYR A 19 -17.03 -10.05 15.93
C TYR A 19 -17.31 -11.39 15.27
N VAL A 20 -18.54 -11.55 14.79
CA VAL A 20 -18.95 -12.63 13.89
C VAL A 20 -18.91 -12.08 12.47
N ILE A 21 -17.95 -12.56 11.69
CA ILE A 21 -17.78 -12.14 10.29
C ILE A 21 -18.75 -12.93 9.42
N THR A 22 -19.55 -12.23 8.62
CA THR A 22 -20.41 -12.80 7.59
C THR A 22 -20.05 -12.17 6.24
N ASN A 23 -20.38 -12.84 5.15
CA ASN A 23 -20.08 -12.31 3.82
C ASN A 23 -21.01 -11.12 3.51
N GLY A 24 -20.54 -9.90 3.78
CA GLY A 24 -21.26 -8.65 3.59
C GLY A 24 -21.21 -7.68 4.79
N ASN A 25 -20.76 -8.10 5.98
CA ASN A 25 -20.71 -7.22 7.16
C ASN A 25 -19.32 -6.69 7.50
N GLN A 26 -18.31 -6.92 6.64
CA GLN A 26 -16.91 -6.56 6.94
C GLN A 26 -16.75 -5.05 7.19
N LEU A 27 -17.38 -4.18 6.38
CA LEU A 27 -17.32 -2.73 6.59
C LEU A 27 -18.05 -2.26 7.85
N ALA A 28 -19.19 -2.88 8.19
CA ALA A 28 -19.93 -2.54 9.41
C ALA A 28 -19.12 -2.88 10.66
N ILE A 29 -18.43 -4.04 10.65
CA ILE A 29 -17.52 -4.45 11.72
C ILE A 29 -16.31 -3.52 11.81
N GLN A 30 -15.71 -3.17 10.68
CA GLN A 30 -14.60 -2.23 10.64
C GLN A 30 -15.01 -0.86 11.20
N ASN A 31 -16.21 -0.37 10.85
CA ASN A 31 -16.72 0.90 11.36
C ASN A 31 -16.93 0.87 12.89
N ASP A 32 -17.58 -0.17 13.44
CA ASP A 32 -17.73 -0.32 14.91
C ASP A 32 -16.37 -0.39 15.63
N LEU A 33 -15.38 -1.06 15.04
CA LEU A 33 -14.03 -1.12 15.59
C LEU A 33 -13.38 0.28 15.60
N LEU A 34 -13.43 1.00 14.48
CA LEU A 34 -12.83 2.34 14.36
C LEU A 34 -13.50 3.34 15.31
N GLU A 35 -14.82 3.31 15.46
CA GLU A 35 -15.54 4.13 16.45
C GLU A 35 -15.15 3.78 17.88
N SER A 36 -15.02 2.48 18.18
CA SER A 36 -14.60 2.01 19.51
C SER A 36 -13.16 2.43 19.83
N LEU A 37 -12.26 2.37 18.85
CA LEU A 37 -10.87 2.82 18.99
C LEU A 37 -10.77 4.33 19.19
N SER A 38 -11.53 5.13 18.43
CA SER A 38 -11.60 6.58 18.60
C SER A 38 -11.96 6.96 20.04
N LYS A 39 -12.96 6.27 20.61
CA LYS A 39 -13.37 6.47 22.01
C LYS A 39 -12.31 6.00 23.00
N ALA A 40 -11.75 4.80 22.82
CA ALA A 40 -10.78 4.22 23.75
C ALA A 40 -9.44 4.98 23.79
N LEU A 41 -9.02 5.54 22.65
CA LEU A 41 -7.77 6.29 22.50
C LEU A 41 -7.94 7.80 22.67
N ASN A 42 -9.17 8.29 22.92
CA ASN A 42 -9.50 9.72 22.93
C ASN A 42 -9.00 10.44 21.65
N GLN A 43 -9.21 9.80 20.49
CA GLN A 43 -8.69 10.24 19.21
C GLN A 43 -9.82 10.35 18.18
N PRO A 44 -10.44 11.53 18.03
CA PRO A 44 -11.40 11.77 16.97
C PRO A 44 -10.78 11.57 15.59
N TRP A 45 -11.53 10.96 14.67
CA TRP A 45 -11.09 10.79 13.30
C TRP A 45 -11.25 12.08 12.50
N PRO A 46 -10.17 12.64 11.92
CA PRO A 46 -10.26 13.87 11.15
C PRO A 46 -11.09 13.65 9.88
N GLN A 47 -11.71 14.72 9.38
CA GLN A 47 -12.58 14.68 8.20
C GLN A 47 -11.89 14.01 7.00
N ARG A 48 -10.62 14.34 6.74
CA ARG A 48 -9.82 13.72 5.66
C ARG A 48 -9.77 12.19 5.75
N MET A 49 -9.62 11.63 6.95
CA MET A 49 -9.60 10.17 7.15
C MET A 49 -10.96 9.56 6.80
N GLN A 50 -12.06 10.18 7.24
CA GLN A 50 -13.41 9.70 6.96
C GLN A 50 -13.71 9.73 5.45
N GLU A 51 -13.39 10.83 4.77
CA GLU A 51 -13.53 10.97 3.32
C GLU A 51 -12.67 9.96 2.55
N THR A 52 -11.45 9.70 3.03
CA THR A 52 -10.55 8.72 2.44
C THR A 52 -11.13 7.30 2.54
N LEU A 53 -11.60 6.89 3.73
CA LEU A 53 -12.19 5.56 3.93
C LEU A 53 -13.40 5.30 3.03
N GLN A 54 -14.18 6.35 2.72
CA GLN A 54 -15.29 6.24 1.76
C GLN A 54 -14.82 6.01 0.32
N LYS A 55 -13.59 6.37 -0.03
CA LYS A 55 -13.08 6.25 -1.40
C LYS A 55 -12.24 5.00 -1.63
N ILE A 56 -11.56 4.49 -0.60
CA ILE A 56 -10.59 3.40 -0.75
C ILE A 56 -11.17 2.00 -0.49
N LEU A 57 -12.43 1.90 -0.07
CA LEU A 57 -13.10 0.63 0.21
C LEU A 57 -14.31 0.44 -0.70
N PRO A 58 -14.53 -0.77 -1.25
CA PRO A 58 -15.70 -1.02 -2.08
C PRO A 58 -16.97 -1.10 -1.23
N HIS A 59 -17.99 -0.29 -1.53
CA HIS A 59 -19.27 -0.35 -0.80
C HIS A 59 -20.15 -1.53 -1.19
N ARG A 60 -19.86 -2.19 -2.33
CA ARG A 60 -20.55 -3.42 -2.72
C ARG A 60 -20.00 -4.58 -1.89
N GLY A 61 -20.75 -4.98 -0.85
CA GLY A 61 -20.32 -5.99 0.12
C GLY A 61 -19.82 -7.31 -0.49
N ALA A 62 -20.41 -7.74 -1.61
CA ALA A 62 -19.99 -8.95 -2.33
C ALA A 62 -18.55 -8.91 -2.87
N LEU A 63 -17.97 -7.72 -3.04
CA LEU A 63 -16.62 -7.53 -3.58
C LEU A 63 -15.55 -7.45 -2.48
N LEU A 64 -15.94 -7.25 -1.21
CA LEU A 64 -15.01 -7.01 -0.10
C LEU A 64 -14.00 -8.15 0.07
N THR A 65 -14.47 -9.40 -0.01
CA THR A 65 -13.60 -10.57 0.14
C THR A 65 -12.50 -10.60 -0.92
N ASN A 66 -12.86 -10.38 -2.19
CA ASN A 66 -11.88 -10.36 -3.29
C ASN A 66 -10.97 -9.13 -3.20
N PHE A 67 -11.49 -7.99 -2.74
CA PHE A 67 -10.70 -6.79 -2.52
C PHE A 67 -9.63 -6.99 -1.44
N TYR A 68 -10.00 -7.55 -0.27
CA TYR A 68 -9.02 -7.89 0.77
C TYR A 68 -8.01 -8.95 0.30
N GLN A 69 -8.44 -9.91 -0.51
CA GLN A 69 -7.54 -10.91 -1.09
C GLN A 69 -6.54 -10.28 -2.06
N ALA A 70 -6.97 -9.34 -2.91
CA ALA A 70 -6.07 -8.59 -3.80
C ALA A 70 -5.07 -7.75 -3.00
N HIS A 71 -5.54 -7.12 -1.92
CA HIS A 71 -4.68 -6.36 -1.02
C HIS A 71 -3.63 -7.27 -0.35
N ASP A 72 -4.00 -8.45 0.14
CA ASP A 72 -3.05 -9.40 0.72
C ASP A 72 -1.98 -9.84 -0.29
N TYR A 73 -2.36 -10.10 -1.54
CA TYR A 73 -1.40 -10.38 -2.61
C TYR A 73 -0.46 -9.19 -2.90
N LEU A 74 -0.96 -7.96 -2.85
CA LEU A 74 -0.10 -6.76 -2.94
C LEU A 74 0.93 -6.73 -1.80
N LEU A 75 0.55 -7.12 -0.58
CA LEU A 75 1.48 -7.17 0.55
C LEU A 75 2.62 -8.18 0.32
N HIS A 76 2.35 -9.31 -0.36
CA HIS A 76 3.39 -10.30 -0.67
C HIS A 76 4.36 -9.80 -1.75
N GLY A 77 3.86 -9.14 -2.78
CA GLY A 77 4.69 -8.43 -3.77
C GLY A 77 5.39 -9.29 -4.82
N ASP A 78 5.41 -10.62 -4.67
CA ASP A 78 5.98 -11.52 -5.67
C ASP A 78 5.18 -11.55 -6.98
N ASP A 79 5.80 -12.02 -8.05
CA ASP A 79 5.25 -12.02 -9.41
C ASP A 79 3.89 -12.71 -9.49
N LYS A 80 3.75 -13.89 -8.88
CA LYS A 80 2.50 -14.66 -8.88
C LYS A 80 1.42 -13.96 -8.07
N SER A 81 1.77 -13.43 -6.91
CA SER A 81 0.86 -12.66 -6.08
C SER A 81 0.36 -11.42 -6.81
N LEU A 82 1.25 -10.61 -7.40
CA LEU A 82 0.84 -9.41 -8.13
C LEU A 82 0.04 -9.72 -9.40
N ASN A 83 0.35 -10.81 -10.11
CA ASN A 83 -0.49 -11.30 -11.21
C ASN A 83 -1.92 -11.58 -10.71
N ARG A 84 -2.07 -12.28 -9.58
CA ARG A 84 -3.39 -12.58 -9.01
C ARG A 84 -4.10 -11.35 -8.48
N ALA A 85 -3.38 -10.40 -7.89
CA ALA A 85 -3.93 -9.11 -7.47
C ALA A 85 -4.51 -8.33 -8.67
N SER A 86 -3.76 -8.24 -9.78
CA SER A 86 -4.21 -7.58 -11.00
C SER A 86 -5.48 -8.22 -11.57
N GLU A 87 -5.57 -9.56 -11.60
CA GLU A 87 -6.77 -10.29 -12.04
C GLU A 87 -7.99 -9.94 -11.19
N LEU A 88 -7.88 -10.06 -9.86
CA LEU A 88 -8.96 -9.78 -8.92
C LEU A 88 -9.42 -8.31 -9.00
N LEU A 89 -8.47 -7.37 -9.10
CA LEU A 89 -8.80 -5.95 -9.26
C LEU A 89 -9.46 -5.69 -10.62
N GLY A 90 -9.08 -6.42 -11.68
CA GLY A 90 -9.76 -6.37 -12.97
C GLY A 90 -11.22 -6.80 -12.89
N GLU A 91 -11.51 -7.91 -12.20
CA GLU A 91 -12.87 -8.39 -11.95
C GLU A 91 -13.68 -7.38 -11.11
N ILE A 92 -13.06 -6.75 -10.11
CA ILE A 92 -13.68 -5.71 -9.28
C ILE A 92 -14.00 -4.47 -10.12
N VAL A 93 -13.07 -3.99 -10.95
CA VAL A 93 -13.28 -2.84 -11.85
C VAL A 93 -14.42 -3.13 -12.84
N GLN A 94 -14.50 -4.35 -13.39
CA GLN A 94 -15.61 -4.74 -14.26
C GLN A 94 -16.94 -4.80 -13.50
N SER A 95 -16.92 -5.29 -12.27
CA SER A 95 -18.12 -5.47 -11.44
C SER A 95 -18.61 -4.17 -10.80
N SER A 96 -17.72 -3.21 -10.57
CA SER A 96 -17.97 -1.93 -9.89
C SER A 96 -17.21 -0.79 -10.58
N PRO A 97 -17.62 -0.38 -11.80
CA PRO A 97 -16.92 0.67 -12.56
C PRO A 97 -16.83 2.03 -11.84
N GLU A 98 -17.75 2.29 -10.91
CA GLU A 98 -17.77 3.48 -10.06
C GLU A 98 -16.69 3.48 -8.97
N PHE A 99 -16.13 2.32 -8.63
CA PHE A 99 -15.09 2.19 -7.61
C PHE A 99 -13.71 2.45 -8.22
N THR A 100 -13.46 3.73 -8.50
CA THR A 100 -12.26 4.20 -9.22
C THR A 100 -10.95 3.93 -8.48
N TYR A 101 -11.00 3.70 -7.16
CA TYR A 101 -9.83 3.28 -6.40
C TYR A 101 -9.30 1.91 -6.83
N ALA A 102 -10.16 0.91 -7.09
CA ALA A 102 -9.69 -0.39 -7.59
C ALA A 102 -8.98 -0.27 -8.94
N ARG A 103 -9.43 0.67 -9.79
CA ARG A 103 -8.75 0.98 -11.06
C ARG A 103 -7.35 1.54 -10.82
N ALA A 104 -7.21 2.48 -9.88
CA ALA A 104 -5.92 3.04 -9.48
C ALA A 104 -4.98 2.00 -8.85
N GLU A 105 -5.48 1.18 -7.92
CA GLU A 105 -4.71 0.12 -7.28
C GLU A 105 -4.26 -0.93 -8.31
N LYS A 106 -5.12 -1.28 -9.27
CA LYS A 106 -4.74 -2.16 -10.38
C LYS A 106 -3.60 -1.56 -11.21
N THR A 107 -3.68 -0.27 -11.53
CA THR A 107 -2.63 0.42 -12.28
C THR A 107 -1.32 0.46 -11.52
N LEU A 108 -1.35 0.71 -10.20
CA LEU A 108 -0.14 0.60 -9.38
C LEU A 108 0.47 -0.81 -9.47
N VAL A 109 -0.35 -1.85 -9.25
CA VAL A 109 0.06 -3.26 -9.36
C VAL A 109 0.67 -3.54 -10.73
N ASP A 110 0.04 -3.09 -11.82
CA ASP A 110 0.50 -3.35 -13.18
C ASP A 110 1.83 -2.65 -13.52
N ILE A 111 2.10 -1.46 -12.96
CA ILE A 111 3.41 -0.81 -13.11
C ILE A 111 4.50 -1.60 -12.37
N VAL A 112 4.21 -2.11 -11.18
CA VAL A 112 5.15 -2.95 -10.43
C VAL A 112 5.40 -4.27 -11.19
N ARG A 113 4.35 -4.91 -11.70
CA ARG A 113 4.48 -6.10 -12.55
C ARG A 113 5.32 -5.83 -13.79
N HIS A 114 5.17 -4.66 -14.41
CA HIS A 114 6.00 -4.26 -15.53
C HIS A 114 7.50 -4.19 -15.17
N SER A 115 7.84 -3.74 -13.95
CA SER A 115 9.23 -3.74 -13.47
C SER A 115 9.81 -5.15 -13.25
N GLN A 116 8.96 -6.13 -12.91
CA GLN A 116 9.35 -7.54 -12.74
C GLN A 116 9.44 -8.27 -14.10
N HIS A 117 8.46 -8.03 -14.97
CA HIS A 117 8.33 -8.61 -16.29
C HIS A 117 7.98 -7.52 -17.30
N PRO A 118 8.97 -7.01 -18.06
CA PRO A 118 8.75 -5.95 -19.02
C PRO A 118 7.64 -6.29 -20.02
N LEU A 119 6.75 -5.32 -20.22
CA LEU A 119 5.65 -5.39 -21.17
C LEU A 119 6.17 -5.08 -22.56
N ASP A 120 5.48 -5.56 -23.60
CA ASP A 120 5.78 -5.12 -24.96
C ASP A 120 5.43 -3.64 -25.17
N GLU A 121 5.95 -3.04 -26.23
CA GLU A 121 5.78 -1.61 -26.51
C GLU A 121 4.32 -1.16 -26.57
N LYS A 122 3.44 -2.00 -27.14
CA LYS A 122 2.00 -1.70 -27.26
C LYS A 122 1.31 -1.76 -25.89
N GLN A 123 1.61 -2.78 -25.11
CA GLN A 123 1.10 -2.95 -23.75
C GLN A 123 1.59 -1.83 -22.82
N LEU A 124 2.87 -1.44 -22.93
CA LEU A 124 3.44 -0.34 -22.16
C LEU A 124 2.84 1.00 -22.55
N ALA A 125 2.58 1.26 -23.84
CA ALA A 125 1.89 2.47 -24.28
C ALA A 125 0.46 2.54 -23.71
N ALA A 126 -0.25 1.41 -23.71
CA ALA A 126 -1.58 1.32 -23.10
C ALA A 126 -1.55 1.57 -21.58
N LEU A 127 -0.58 0.99 -20.86
CA LEU A 127 -0.40 1.24 -19.43
C LEU A 127 -0.07 2.71 -19.14
N ASN A 128 0.80 3.34 -19.93
CA ASN A 128 1.09 4.78 -19.75
C ASN A 128 -0.15 5.65 -20.01
N THR A 129 -0.95 5.32 -21.03
CA THR A 129 -2.21 6.03 -21.30
C THR A 129 -3.18 5.88 -20.12
N GLU A 130 -3.24 4.70 -19.53
CA GLU A 130 -4.07 4.42 -18.35
C GLU A 130 -3.60 5.21 -17.12
N ILE A 131 -2.28 5.31 -16.91
CA ILE A 131 -1.69 6.17 -15.86
C ILE A 131 -2.12 7.62 -16.06
N ASP A 132 -1.95 8.17 -17.26
CA ASP A 132 -2.28 9.57 -17.57
C ASP A 132 -3.77 9.87 -17.31
N ASN A 133 -4.65 8.92 -17.63
CA ASN A 133 -6.08 9.04 -17.34
C ASN A 133 -6.37 9.00 -15.83
N ILE A 134 -5.80 8.05 -15.09
CA ILE A 134 -6.11 7.87 -13.67
C ILE A 134 -5.62 9.03 -12.82
N VAL A 135 -4.41 9.53 -13.08
CA VAL A 135 -3.81 10.60 -12.27
C VAL A 135 -4.48 11.96 -12.44
N THR A 136 -5.42 12.07 -13.38
CA THR A 136 -6.21 13.28 -13.65
C THR A 136 -7.67 13.17 -13.17
N LEU A 137 -8.10 12.01 -12.64
CA LEU A 137 -9.45 11.81 -12.12
C LEU A 137 -9.68 12.63 -10.84
N PRO A 138 -10.62 13.59 -10.84
CA PRO A 138 -10.83 14.49 -9.71
C PRO A 138 -11.21 13.80 -8.40
N GLU A 139 -11.94 12.69 -8.48
CA GLU A 139 -12.39 11.92 -7.32
C GLU A 139 -11.24 11.24 -6.57
N LEU A 140 -10.12 10.98 -7.26
CA LEU A 140 -8.89 10.41 -6.69
C LEU A 140 -7.91 11.49 -6.19
N ASN A 141 -8.23 12.77 -6.35
CA ASN A 141 -7.43 13.86 -5.80
C ASN A 141 -7.29 13.69 -4.28
N ASN A 142 -6.10 14.03 -3.78
CA ASN A 142 -5.72 13.91 -2.36
C ASN A 142 -5.70 12.47 -1.81
N LEU A 143 -5.64 11.44 -2.68
CA LEU A 143 -5.37 10.06 -2.26
C LEU A 143 -3.92 9.69 -2.53
N SER A 144 -3.28 9.00 -1.59
CA SER A 144 -1.87 8.59 -1.69
C SER A 144 -1.60 7.71 -2.92
N ILE A 145 -2.58 6.89 -3.33
CA ILE A 145 -2.46 5.99 -4.50
C ILE A 145 -2.05 6.70 -5.79
N ILE A 146 -2.52 7.94 -6.02
CA ILE A 146 -2.13 8.72 -7.20
C ILE A 146 -0.64 9.07 -7.17
N TYR A 147 -0.13 9.38 -5.98
CA TYR A 147 1.28 9.72 -5.79
C TYR A 147 2.18 8.49 -5.79
N GLN A 148 1.69 7.34 -5.30
CA GLN A 148 2.34 6.05 -5.46
C GLN A 148 2.49 5.69 -6.95
N ILE A 149 1.42 5.80 -7.75
CA ILE A 149 1.46 5.57 -9.21
C ILE A 149 2.49 6.48 -9.88
N LYS A 150 2.47 7.78 -9.56
CA LYS A 150 3.45 8.75 -10.10
C LYS A 150 4.87 8.40 -9.71
N ALA A 151 5.11 8.08 -8.44
CA ALA A 151 6.42 7.75 -7.92
C ALA A 151 7.01 6.50 -8.58
N VAL A 152 6.21 5.42 -8.70
CA VAL A 152 6.64 4.18 -9.33
C VAL A 152 6.85 4.36 -10.83
N SER A 153 5.93 5.04 -11.53
CA SER A 153 6.09 5.34 -12.97
C SER A 153 7.37 6.14 -13.24
N ALA A 154 7.66 7.13 -12.38
CA ALA A 154 8.89 7.92 -12.47
C ALA A 154 10.15 7.11 -12.15
N LEU A 155 10.11 6.21 -11.14
CA LEU A 155 11.22 5.28 -10.84
C LEU A 155 11.54 4.39 -12.04
N VAL A 156 10.52 3.75 -12.63
CA VAL A 156 10.69 2.89 -13.81
C VAL A 156 11.30 3.65 -14.99
N LYS A 157 11.01 4.96 -15.10
CA LYS A 157 11.56 5.86 -16.13
C LYS A 157 12.91 6.49 -15.75
N GLY A 158 13.48 6.17 -14.58
CA GLY A 158 14.74 6.75 -14.08
C GLY A 158 14.64 8.24 -13.70
N LYS A 159 13.43 8.77 -13.50
CA LYS A 159 13.17 10.18 -13.19
C LYS A 159 13.12 10.43 -11.69
N THR A 160 14.29 10.47 -11.07
CA THR A 160 14.43 10.51 -9.60
C THR A 160 13.78 11.71 -8.93
N ASP A 161 13.89 12.91 -9.51
CA ASP A 161 13.35 14.14 -8.90
C ASP A 161 11.82 14.16 -8.92
N GLU A 162 11.21 13.74 -10.04
CA GLU A 162 9.75 13.58 -10.17
C GLU A 162 9.25 12.55 -9.16
N SER A 163 9.95 11.41 -9.03
CA SER A 163 9.58 10.37 -8.08
C SER A 163 9.71 10.83 -6.61
N TYR A 164 10.80 11.54 -6.30
CA TYR A 164 11.04 12.10 -4.97
C TYR A 164 9.94 13.07 -4.55
N GLN A 165 9.55 13.99 -5.44
CA GLN A 165 8.45 14.91 -5.15
C GLN A 165 7.13 14.15 -4.94
N ALA A 166 6.81 13.20 -5.82
CA ALA A 166 5.58 12.45 -5.74
C ALA A 166 5.48 11.66 -4.42
N ILE A 167 6.53 10.90 -4.06
CA ILE A 167 6.46 10.03 -2.90
C ILE A 167 6.37 10.80 -1.57
N ASN A 168 7.02 11.96 -1.45
CA ASN A 168 6.89 12.81 -0.27
C ASN A 168 5.45 13.29 -0.09
N THR A 169 4.78 13.73 -1.17
CA THR A 169 3.34 14.05 -1.09
C THR A 169 2.48 12.81 -0.77
N GLY A 170 2.86 11.63 -1.28
CA GLY A 170 2.23 10.35 -0.92
C GLY A 170 2.29 10.07 0.59
N ILE A 171 3.44 10.35 1.22
CA ILE A 171 3.66 10.20 2.67
C ILE A 171 2.83 11.19 3.48
N ASP A 172 2.72 12.46 3.05
CA ASP A 172 1.88 13.48 3.71
C ASP A 172 0.39 13.08 3.76
N LEU A 173 -0.04 12.30 2.76
CA LEU A 173 -1.40 11.77 2.66
C LEU A 173 -1.58 10.44 3.40
N GLU A 174 -0.57 9.57 3.35
CA GLU A 174 -0.60 8.24 3.96
C GLU A 174 0.80 7.83 4.46
N MET A 175 0.95 7.73 5.78
CA MET A 175 2.14 7.16 6.39
C MET A 175 2.02 5.62 6.36
N SER A 176 2.53 4.99 5.30
CA SER A 176 2.51 3.54 5.14
C SER A 176 3.88 2.95 4.87
N TRP A 177 4.05 1.67 5.23
CA TRP A 177 5.30 0.93 5.00
C TRP A 177 5.69 0.94 3.52
N LEU A 178 4.72 0.79 2.60
CA LEU A 178 4.97 0.81 1.16
C LEU A 178 5.50 2.17 0.68
N ASN A 179 4.94 3.28 1.18
CA ASN A 179 5.43 4.61 0.83
C ASN A 179 6.89 4.84 1.26
N TYR A 180 7.28 4.32 2.43
CA TYR A 180 8.66 4.39 2.88
C TYR A 180 9.60 3.44 2.12
N VAL A 181 9.12 2.27 1.65
CA VAL A 181 9.89 1.45 0.71
C VAL A 181 10.14 2.23 -0.58
N LEU A 182 9.11 2.83 -1.18
CA LEU A 182 9.25 3.61 -2.41
C LEU A 182 10.19 4.80 -2.22
N LEU A 183 10.15 5.49 -1.07
CA LEU A 183 11.09 6.56 -0.75
C LEU A 183 12.53 6.04 -0.65
N GLY A 184 12.74 4.86 -0.04
CA GLY A 184 14.04 4.20 -0.01
C GLY A 184 14.56 3.90 -1.42
N LYS A 185 13.70 3.40 -2.31
CA LYS A 185 14.05 3.14 -3.72
C LYS A 185 14.45 4.42 -4.46
N VAL A 186 13.76 5.53 -4.18
CA VAL A 186 14.14 6.84 -4.72
C VAL A 186 15.53 7.25 -4.22
N TYR A 187 15.80 7.13 -2.92
CA TYR A 187 17.10 7.49 -2.37
C TYR A 187 18.24 6.62 -2.93
N GLU A 188 18.04 5.31 -3.07
CA GLU A 188 19.03 4.43 -3.71
C GLU A 188 19.32 4.85 -5.15
N MET A 189 18.27 5.15 -5.94
CA MET A 189 18.44 5.59 -7.33
C MET A 189 19.17 6.95 -7.42
N LYS A 190 19.12 7.78 -6.37
CA LYS A 190 19.90 9.02 -6.23
C LYS A 190 21.32 8.81 -5.68
N GLY A 191 21.70 7.57 -5.31
CA GLY A 191 22.98 7.27 -4.65
C GLY A 191 23.06 7.68 -3.18
N MET A 192 21.91 7.94 -2.54
CA MET A 192 21.78 8.39 -1.15
C MET A 192 21.51 7.20 -0.21
N ASN A 193 22.47 6.28 -0.09
CA ASN A 193 22.25 4.99 0.58
C ASN A 193 21.91 5.11 2.07
N ARG A 194 22.39 6.16 2.76
CA ARG A 194 22.10 6.36 4.18
C ARG A 194 20.63 6.72 4.38
N GLU A 195 20.12 7.63 3.56
CA GLU A 195 18.73 8.06 3.56
C GLU A 195 17.81 6.94 3.09
N ALA A 196 18.26 6.12 2.13
CA ALA A 196 17.56 4.90 1.75
C ALA A 196 17.42 3.94 2.94
N ALA A 197 18.50 3.72 3.68
CA ALA A 197 18.50 2.86 4.86
C ALA A 197 17.53 3.34 5.94
N ASP A 198 17.51 4.64 6.22
CA ASP A 198 16.60 5.25 7.19
C ASP A 198 15.12 5.08 6.75
N ALA A 199 14.83 5.24 5.45
CA ALA A 199 13.50 5.02 4.90
C ALA A 199 13.08 3.56 5.00
N TYR A 200 13.94 2.61 4.63
CA TYR A 200 13.65 1.18 4.75
C TYR A 200 13.48 0.70 6.19
N LEU A 201 14.29 1.22 7.12
CA LEU A 201 14.10 0.95 8.53
C LEU A 201 12.76 1.50 9.04
N THR A 202 12.34 2.67 8.55
CA THR A 202 11.02 3.23 8.86
C THR A 202 9.90 2.34 8.32
N ALA A 203 10.02 1.84 7.08
CA ALA A 203 9.07 0.90 6.51
C ALA A 203 8.95 -0.38 7.36
N PHE A 204 10.08 -0.95 7.76
CA PHE A 204 10.12 -2.15 8.59
C PHE A 204 9.55 -1.91 9.99
N ASN A 205 9.75 -0.72 10.58
CA ASN A 205 9.11 -0.37 11.86
C ASN A 205 7.58 -0.24 11.74
N LEU A 206 7.09 0.26 10.61
CA LEU A 206 5.65 0.39 10.36
C LEU A 206 4.97 -0.96 10.14
N ARG A 207 5.66 -1.92 9.53
CA ARG A 207 5.16 -3.29 9.34
C ARG A 207 6.33 -4.28 9.27
N PRO A 208 6.81 -4.80 10.42
CA PRO A 208 7.92 -5.73 10.40
C PRO A 208 7.48 -7.10 9.85
N GLY A 209 8.41 -7.77 9.16
CA GLY A 209 8.23 -9.15 8.67
C GLY A 209 8.56 -9.34 7.18
N ALA A 210 8.43 -10.59 6.74
CA ALA A 210 8.86 -11.06 5.42
C ALA A 210 8.30 -10.25 4.24
N ASN A 211 7.02 -9.86 4.30
CA ASN A 211 6.39 -9.07 3.24
C ASN A 211 7.10 -7.73 2.98
N THR A 212 7.33 -6.93 4.03
CA THR A 212 7.99 -5.63 3.87
C THR A 212 9.44 -5.82 3.47
N LEU A 213 10.10 -6.84 3.98
CA LEU A 213 11.47 -7.17 3.58
C LEU A 213 11.57 -7.60 2.11
N TYR A 214 10.63 -8.40 1.62
CA TYR A 214 10.55 -8.78 0.21
C TYR A 214 10.47 -7.54 -0.68
N TRP A 215 9.65 -6.57 -0.31
CA TRP A 215 9.52 -5.30 -1.03
C TRP A 215 10.78 -4.44 -0.97
N ILE A 216 11.48 -4.40 0.17
CA ILE A 216 12.79 -3.74 0.30
C ILE A 216 13.79 -4.39 -0.65
N GLU A 217 13.89 -5.72 -0.65
CA GLU A 217 14.86 -6.46 -1.45
C GLU A 217 14.54 -6.46 -2.95
N ASN A 218 13.28 -6.55 -3.33
CA ASN A 218 12.87 -6.91 -4.70
C ASN A 218 11.95 -5.89 -5.38
N GLY A 219 11.37 -4.95 -4.63
CA GLY A 219 10.41 -3.99 -5.17
C GLY A 219 11.05 -3.04 -6.18
N ILE A 220 10.50 -2.97 -7.40
CA ILE A 220 10.95 -2.13 -8.53
C ILE A 220 12.32 -2.53 -9.11
N PHE A 221 13.35 -2.62 -8.28
CA PHE A 221 14.68 -3.13 -8.59
C PHE A 221 15.28 -3.79 -7.34
N GLN A 222 16.31 -4.63 -7.55
CA GLN A 222 16.94 -5.35 -6.45
C GLN A 222 17.78 -4.43 -5.56
N THR A 223 17.63 -4.57 -4.25
CA THR A 223 18.42 -3.88 -3.22
C THR A 223 19.22 -4.90 -2.43
N SER A 224 20.52 -4.66 -2.29
CA SER A 224 21.37 -5.49 -1.43
C SER A 224 21.20 -5.05 0.03
N VAL A 225 20.38 -5.76 0.80
CA VAL A 225 20.14 -5.47 2.23
C VAL A 225 21.44 -5.43 3.05
N PRO A 226 22.40 -6.37 2.92
CA PRO A 226 23.65 -6.29 3.67
C PRO A 226 24.47 -5.02 3.39
N TYR A 227 24.34 -4.46 2.19
CA TYR A 227 25.09 -3.27 1.78
C TYR A 227 24.37 -1.96 2.15
N VAL A 228 23.05 -1.90 1.93
CA VAL A 228 22.27 -0.67 2.11
C VAL A 228 21.71 -0.57 3.53
N VAL A 229 21.23 -1.67 4.11
CA VAL A 229 20.56 -1.70 5.42
C VAL A 229 21.05 -2.89 6.28
N PRO A 230 22.34 -2.95 6.65
CA PRO A 230 22.93 -4.11 7.32
C PRO A 230 22.26 -4.47 8.66
N TYR A 231 21.52 -3.55 9.27
CA TYR A 231 20.78 -3.82 10.51
C TYR A 231 19.60 -4.78 10.32
N LEU A 232 19.00 -4.82 9.13
CA LEU A 232 17.90 -5.77 8.82
C LEU A 232 18.42 -7.19 8.56
N ASP A 233 19.70 -7.34 8.20
CA ASP A 233 20.35 -8.63 7.98
C ASP A 233 20.38 -9.50 9.25
N LYS A 234 20.45 -8.85 10.42
CA LYS A 234 20.37 -9.56 11.73
C LYS A 234 18.98 -10.12 12.02
N PHE A 235 17.93 -9.51 11.49
CA PHE A 235 16.56 -10.03 11.62
C PHE A 235 16.39 -11.28 10.75
N LEU A 236 16.89 -11.26 9.52
CA LEU A 236 16.92 -12.42 8.61
C LEU A 236 17.60 -13.64 9.21
N ALA A 237 18.65 -13.44 10.01
CA ALA A 237 19.38 -14.52 10.67
C ALA A 237 18.67 -15.11 11.91
N SER A 238 17.56 -14.51 12.36
CA SER A 238 16.86 -14.85 13.60
C SER A 238 15.44 -15.42 13.43
N GLU A 239 14.95 -15.52 12.20
CA GLU A 239 13.78 -16.35 11.82
C GLU A 239 14.21 -17.77 11.42
#